data_AF-A0A657B152-F1
#
_entry.id   AF-A0A657B152-F1
#
_cell.length_a   1.000
_cell.length_b   1.000
_cell.length_c   1.000
_cell.angle_alpha   90.00
_cell.angle_beta   90.00
_cell.angle_gamma   90.00
#
_symmetry.space_group_name_H-M   'P 1'
#
loop_
_entity.id
_entity.type
_entity.pdbx_description
1 polymer ?
#
loop_
_entity_poly.entity_id
_entity_poly.type
_entity_poly.pdbx_seq_one_letter_code
_entity_poly.pdbx_strand_id
1 'polypeptide(L)'
;MSKFLVGEEELFKRAGKDRFQRGKNAYTPDLVQDYQRDGLAVTAKVEDYTVTLNYAGSIVDGHCTCPDSDGFDFCQHCVSAVLHGNRLEQQVLSLSKGPEKSRIFAYLIGLEKQSLAKHFLELLESDSEQFERYLLKASLAGQEVDFVALKARVTETTRIDDKRNLFSQRQVKAFFARIEQLFGEFEAASFESKPREGLKLVEYSLARLNKLLLQIDDKWGTYRSSAQALSSLYTRLFALQQGRATTLIKRFEKIYFLDQFNLIAHEPAHILREIEGGLDLFHKRLAQAWLSQQLAEQKIPETEKVRAALSEIKEYWQWRKVAEQLIQLPKPRYVQDAYAWQRSLHEFLAQSPMAWLEWAEKAEQFGSQHVATALDKALVQFPNNDLLARRAIQTAVQNEDDSTLSRLAVSQACTFVDMLSEGALEALQTIDATLYLMIYRQIDQINPHDDPEERQYRALSKLSAFMQEYYVKELVGFLAQDERLLLDQRLRLLKLIDANGDHVEAKKIRENMVPFLLNKQQNRSDDIAAEQLVLLRENYKALNLPQSAFDLFMSSINNLIVVRNNFASLVDKYQVSLAQK
;
A
#
# COMPACT_ATOMS: atom_id res chain seq x y z
N MET A 1 -28.81 -20.01 -54.18
CA MET A 1 -29.72 -20.87 -53.39
C MET A 1 -28.86 -21.92 -52.69
N SER A 2 -28.96 -22.04 -51.35
CA SER A 2 -28.17 -23.04 -50.61
C SER A 2 -28.54 -24.42 -51.14
N LYS A 3 -27.56 -25.10 -51.73
CA LYS A 3 -27.74 -26.40 -52.39
C LYS A 3 -27.99 -27.54 -51.38
N PHE A 4 -28.16 -27.25 -50.10
CA PHE A 4 -28.10 -28.23 -49.01
C PHE A 4 -29.20 -28.07 -47.95
N LEU A 5 -30.02 -27.02 -48.04
CA LEU A 5 -31.21 -26.91 -47.21
C LEU A 5 -32.28 -27.88 -47.71
N VAL A 6 -32.56 -28.92 -46.92
CA VAL A 6 -33.60 -29.89 -47.21
C VAL A 6 -34.89 -29.44 -46.55
N GLY A 7 -35.95 -29.25 -47.35
CA GLY A 7 -37.27 -28.85 -46.85
C GLY A 7 -37.93 -29.96 -46.01
N GLU A 8 -38.84 -29.58 -45.11
CA GLU A 8 -39.59 -30.54 -44.28
C GLU A 8 -40.38 -31.54 -45.13
N GLU A 9 -40.90 -31.12 -46.29
CA GLU A 9 -41.62 -32.00 -47.22
C GLU A 9 -40.75 -33.14 -47.77
N GLU A 10 -39.46 -32.88 -48.04
CA GLU A 10 -38.55 -33.91 -48.54
C GLU A 10 -38.17 -34.89 -47.42
N LEU A 11 -37.88 -34.37 -46.22
CA LEU A 11 -37.65 -35.22 -45.04
C LEU A 11 -38.86 -36.10 -44.72
N PHE A 12 -40.07 -35.55 -44.87
CA PHE A 12 -41.30 -36.28 -44.69
C PHE A 12 -41.47 -37.41 -45.72
N LYS A 13 -41.12 -37.16 -47.00
CA LYS A 13 -41.14 -38.17 -48.07
C LYS A 13 -40.13 -39.30 -47.84
N ARG A 14 -38.93 -38.97 -47.34
CA ARG A 14 -37.84 -39.93 -47.14
C ARG A 14 -38.00 -40.77 -45.86
N ALA A 15 -38.32 -40.12 -44.74
CA ALA A 15 -38.44 -40.80 -43.46
C ALA A 15 -39.82 -41.44 -43.22
N GLY A 16 -40.86 -40.89 -43.87
CA GLY A 16 -42.25 -41.15 -43.51
C GLY A 16 -42.69 -40.39 -42.25
N LYS A 17 -44.01 -40.27 -42.07
CA LYS A 17 -44.64 -39.42 -41.04
C LYS A 17 -44.12 -39.68 -39.62
N ASP A 18 -44.11 -40.94 -39.20
CA ASP A 18 -43.81 -41.29 -37.81
C ASP A 18 -42.34 -41.08 -37.46
N ARG A 19 -41.42 -41.45 -38.37
CA ARG A 19 -39.96 -41.30 -38.15
C ARG A 19 -39.53 -39.84 -38.26
N PHE A 20 -40.13 -39.08 -39.19
CA PHE A 20 -39.91 -37.64 -39.27
C PHE A 20 -40.32 -36.96 -37.97
N GLN A 21 -41.51 -37.26 -37.43
CA GLN A 21 -41.97 -36.64 -36.20
C GLN A 21 -41.12 -37.05 -34.99
N ARG A 22 -40.71 -38.32 -34.91
CA ARG A 22 -39.77 -38.80 -33.88
C ARG A 22 -38.42 -38.08 -33.96
N GLY A 23 -37.82 -37.99 -35.16
CA GLY A 23 -36.56 -37.28 -35.36
C GLY A 23 -36.65 -35.79 -35.03
N LYS A 24 -37.72 -35.12 -35.46
CA LYS A 24 -37.98 -33.70 -35.15
C LYS A 24 -38.17 -33.44 -33.66
N ASN A 25 -38.86 -34.33 -32.95
CA ASN A 25 -39.09 -34.22 -31.51
C ASN A 25 -37.84 -34.56 -30.69
N ALA A 26 -37.02 -35.51 -31.17
CA ALA A 26 -35.80 -35.94 -30.50
C ALA A 26 -34.62 -35.00 -30.74
N TYR A 27 -34.63 -34.23 -31.84
CA TYR A 27 -33.51 -33.37 -32.21
C TYR A 27 -33.25 -32.26 -31.18
N THR A 28 -32.08 -32.33 -30.57
CA THR A 28 -31.43 -31.21 -29.88
C THR A 28 -30.01 -31.03 -30.45
N PRO A 29 -29.45 -29.81 -30.42
CA PRO A 29 -28.12 -29.56 -31.01
C PRO A 29 -27.02 -30.44 -30.44
N ASP A 30 -27.07 -30.72 -29.14
CA ASP A 30 -26.06 -31.49 -28.40
C ASP A 30 -26.14 -32.99 -28.68
N LEU A 31 -27.22 -33.47 -29.31
CA LEU A 31 -27.42 -34.88 -29.68
C LEU A 31 -26.54 -35.32 -30.85
N VAL A 32 -26.16 -34.39 -31.71
CA VAL A 32 -25.39 -34.65 -32.94
C VAL A 32 -23.94 -34.25 -32.70
N GLN A 33 -23.06 -35.24 -32.69
CA GLN A 33 -21.62 -35.12 -32.49
C GLN A 33 -20.88 -35.44 -33.80
N ASP A 34 -19.63 -35.00 -33.90
CA ASP A 34 -18.73 -35.30 -35.03
C ASP A 34 -19.36 -35.06 -36.42
N TYR A 35 -20.20 -34.03 -36.54
CA TYR A 35 -20.79 -33.63 -37.82
C TYR A 35 -19.68 -33.13 -38.76
N GLN A 36 -19.30 -33.95 -39.72
CA GLN A 36 -18.27 -33.69 -40.70
C GLN A 36 -18.85 -33.72 -42.09
N ARG A 37 -18.33 -32.87 -42.97
CA ARG A 37 -18.79 -32.73 -44.33
C ARG A 37 -17.63 -32.85 -45.29
N ASP A 38 -17.80 -33.72 -46.28
CA ASP A 38 -16.88 -33.91 -47.39
C ASP A 38 -17.67 -33.82 -48.70
N GLY A 39 -17.65 -32.64 -49.31
CA GLY A 39 -18.41 -32.32 -50.52
C GLY A 39 -19.93 -32.48 -50.34
N LEU A 40 -20.49 -33.52 -50.96
CA LEU A 40 -21.90 -33.90 -50.92
C LEU A 40 -22.22 -34.93 -49.83
N ALA A 41 -21.21 -35.57 -49.24
CA ALA A 41 -21.37 -36.52 -48.17
C ALA A 41 -21.21 -35.83 -46.81
N VAL A 42 -22.00 -36.28 -45.83
CA VAL A 42 -21.93 -35.84 -44.44
C VAL A 42 -21.89 -37.09 -43.58
N THR A 43 -21.00 -37.10 -42.61
CA THR A 43 -20.98 -38.11 -41.54
C THR A 43 -21.27 -37.41 -40.22
N ALA A 44 -22.04 -38.06 -39.36
CA ALA A 44 -22.33 -37.56 -38.02
C ALA A 44 -22.57 -38.72 -37.07
N LYS A 45 -22.35 -38.50 -35.79
CA LYS A 45 -22.75 -39.41 -34.73
C LYS A 45 -23.99 -38.85 -34.05
N VAL A 46 -25.08 -39.61 -34.05
CA VAL A 46 -26.32 -39.22 -33.36
C VAL A 46 -26.59 -40.28 -32.30
N GLU A 47 -26.54 -39.89 -31.03
CA GLU A 47 -26.45 -40.82 -29.89
C GLU A 47 -25.21 -41.73 -30.04
N ASP A 48 -25.41 -43.04 -30.14
CA ASP A 48 -24.35 -44.04 -30.32
C ASP A 48 -24.25 -44.57 -31.76
N TYR A 49 -25.04 -44.02 -32.69
CA TYR A 49 -25.11 -44.50 -34.07
C TYR A 49 -24.42 -43.55 -35.05
N THR A 50 -23.76 -44.14 -36.04
CA THR A 50 -23.14 -43.40 -37.14
C THR A 50 -24.16 -43.20 -38.25
N VAL A 51 -24.31 -41.96 -38.68
CA VAL A 51 -25.18 -41.53 -39.77
C VAL A 51 -24.32 -41.02 -40.91
N THR A 52 -24.59 -41.49 -42.12
CA THR A 52 -24.02 -40.97 -43.36
C THR A 52 -25.14 -40.42 -44.23
N LEU A 53 -25.04 -39.16 -44.65
CA LEU A 53 -25.99 -38.50 -45.53
C LEU A 53 -25.31 -38.13 -46.84
N ASN A 54 -26.00 -38.34 -47.96
CA ASN A 54 -25.53 -37.95 -49.29
C ASN A 54 -26.52 -36.97 -49.90
N TYR A 55 -26.06 -35.76 -50.20
CA TYR A 55 -26.88 -34.68 -50.73
C TYR A 55 -26.78 -34.59 -52.25
N ALA A 56 -27.93 -34.46 -52.92
CA ALA A 56 -28.05 -34.18 -54.34
C ALA A 56 -28.95 -32.95 -54.54
N GLY A 57 -28.42 -31.77 -54.23
CA GLY A 57 -29.23 -30.55 -54.14
C GLY A 57 -30.13 -30.59 -52.91
N SER A 58 -31.43 -30.31 -53.08
CA SER A 58 -32.40 -30.35 -51.97
C SER A 58 -32.85 -31.76 -51.59
N ILE A 59 -32.32 -32.80 -52.26
CA ILE A 59 -32.62 -34.21 -52.01
C ILE A 59 -31.50 -34.81 -51.17
N VAL A 60 -31.85 -35.65 -50.21
CA VAL A 60 -30.90 -36.32 -49.33
C VAL A 60 -31.23 -37.81 -49.20
N ASP A 61 -30.21 -38.64 -49.35
CA ASP A 61 -30.25 -40.06 -49.00
C ASP A 61 -29.46 -40.26 -47.71
N GLY A 62 -29.85 -41.23 -46.89
CA GLY A 62 -29.27 -41.44 -45.57
C GLY A 62 -29.02 -42.91 -45.29
N HIS A 63 -27.98 -43.18 -44.52
CA HIS A 63 -27.72 -44.50 -43.97
C HIS A 63 -27.36 -44.34 -42.50
N CYS A 64 -27.90 -45.22 -41.64
CA CYS A 64 -27.61 -45.19 -40.22
C CYS A 64 -27.31 -46.59 -39.72
N THR A 65 -26.40 -46.72 -38.75
CA THR A 65 -26.06 -47.99 -38.12
C THR A 65 -27.05 -48.42 -37.04
N CYS A 66 -28.19 -47.73 -36.88
CA CYS A 66 -29.20 -48.09 -35.90
C CYS A 66 -30.02 -49.32 -36.34
N PRO A 67 -30.55 -50.12 -35.40
CA PRO A 67 -31.40 -51.27 -35.72
C PRO A 67 -32.63 -50.90 -36.58
N ASP A 68 -33.16 -49.68 -36.40
CA ASP A 68 -34.31 -49.17 -37.15
C ASP A 68 -34.01 -48.93 -38.66
N SER A 69 -32.73 -48.96 -39.06
CA SER A 69 -32.28 -48.75 -40.45
C SER A 69 -32.11 -50.06 -41.23
N ASP A 70 -32.19 -51.23 -40.57
CA ASP A 70 -32.04 -52.55 -41.19
C ASP A 70 -33.33 -52.90 -41.96
N GLY A 71 -33.44 -52.36 -43.19
CA GLY A 71 -34.60 -52.52 -44.09
C GLY A 71 -35.32 -51.23 -44.49
N PHE A 72 -34.83 -50.04 -44.08
CA PHE A 72 -35.40 -48.74 -44.46
C PHE A 72 -34.32 -47.69 -44.71
N ASP A 73 -34.53 -46.86 -45.75
CA ASP A 73 -33.50 -45.93 -46.25
C ASP A 73 -33.38 -44.62 -45.45
N PHE A 74 -34.20 -44.36 -44.42
CA PHE A 74 -34.11 -43.09 -43.67
C PHE A 74 -34.76 -43.15 -42.26
N CYS A 75 -33.93 -43.30 -41.22
CA CYS A 75 -34.39 -43.39 -39.82
C CYS A 75 -34.52 -42.02 -39.13
N GLN A 76 -34.94 -42.00 -37.85
CA GLN A 76 -35.03 -40.78 -37.05
C GLN A 76 -33.66 -40.08 -36.86
N HIS A 77 -32.57 -40.84 -36.78
CA HIS A 77 -31.22 -40.30 -36.62
C HIS A 77 -30.76 -39.56 -37.88
N CYS A 78 -31.12 -40.07 -39.07
CA CYS A 78 -30.92 -39.36 -40.34
C CYS A 78 -31.68 -38.03 -40.37
N VAL A 79 -32.93 -38.01 -39.87
CA VAL A 79 -33.72 -36.77 -39.75
C VAL A 79 -33.03 -35.77 -38.81
N SER A 80 -32.58 -36.20 -37.63
CA SER A 80 -31.86 -35.34 -36.68
C SER A 80 -30.57 -34.77 -37.26
N ALA A 81 -29.81 -35.58 -37.99
CA ALA A 81 -28.58 -35.13 -38.66
C ALA A 81 -28.85 -34.09 -39.75
N VAL A 82 -29.92 -34.25 -40.56
CA VAL A 82 -30.30 -33.23 -41.56
C VAL A 82 -30.81 -31.95 -40.89
N LEU A 83 -31.61 -32.04 -39.83
CA LEU A 83 -32.06 -30.86 -39.08
C LEU A 83 -30.89 -30.08 -38.49
N HIS A 84 -29.88 -30.79 -37.99
CA HIS A 84 -28.61 -30.19 -37.55
C HIS A 84 -27.88 -29.48 -38.70
N GLY A 85 -27.72 -30.16 -39.84
CA GLY A 85 -27.13 -29.56 -41.04
C GLY A 85 -27.88 -28.31 -41.53
N ASN A 86 -29.21 -28.37 -41.57
CA ASN A 86 -30.06 -27.25 -41.94
C ASN A 86 -29.87 -26.04 -41.01
N ARG A 87 -29.76 -26.28 -39.70
CA ARG A 87 -29.49 -25.22 -38.72
C ARG A 87 -28.14 -24.56 -38.95
N LEU A 88 -27.08 -25.35 -39.16
CA LEU A 88 -25.74 -24.83 -39.46
C LEU A 88 -25.74 -24.01 -40.76
N GLU A 89 -26.39 -24.50 -41.81
CA GLU A 89 -26.55 -23.78 -43.08
C GLU A 89 -27.34 -22.48 -42.93
N GLN A 90 -28.42 -22.48 -42.14
CA GLN A 90 -29.17 -21.25 -41.82
C GLN A 90 -28.31 -20.25 -41.04
N GLN A 91 -27.49 -20.73 -40.11
CA GLN A 91 -26.55 -19.88 -39.38
C GLN A 91 -25.51 -19.25 -40.33
N VAL A 92 -24.91 -20.04 -41.22
CA VAL A 92 -23.98 -19.51 -42.24
C VAL A 92 -24.69 -18.52 -43.17
N LEU A 93 -25.91 -18.81 -43.62
CA LEU A 93 -26.70 -17.92 -44.47
C LEU A 93 -27.04 -16.60 -43.79
N SER A 94 -27.45 -16.64 -42.52
CA SER A 94 -27.73 -15.41 -41.75
C SER A 94 -26.47 -14.56 -41.55
N LEU A 95 -25.33 -15.18 -41.23
CA LEU A 95 -24.04 -14.50 -41.12
C LEU A 95 -23.57 -13.91 -42.46
N SER A 96 -23.82 -14.61 -43.57
CA SER A 96 -23.43 -14.18 -44.93
C SER A 96 -24.17 -12.94 -45.43
N LYS A 97 -25.31 -12.61 -44.81
CA LYS A 97 -26.11 -11.39 -45.08
C LYS A 97 -25.81 -10.26 -44.09
N GLY A 98 -24.99 -10.52 -43.07
CA GLY A 98 -24.63 -9.57 -42.04
C GLY A 98 -23.56 -8.55 -42.48
N PRO A 99 -23.04 -7.75 -41.53
CA PRO A 99 -21.93 -6.82 -41.77
C PRO A 99 -20.66 -7.55 -42.22
N GLU A 100 -19.70 -6.83 -42.80
CA GLU A 100 -18.51 -7.40 -43.46
C GLU A 100 -17.78 -8.47 -42.63
N LYS A 101 -17.58 -8.23 -41.33
CA LYS A 101 -16.96 -9.21 -40.41
C LYS A 101 -17.76 -10.52 -40.32
N SER A 102 -19.09 -10.45 -40.28
CA SER A 102 -19.97 -11.62 -40.25
C SER A 102 -19.92 -12.39 -41.57
N ARG A 103 -19.75 -11.69 -42.71
CA ARG A 103 -19.59 -12.32 -44.03
C ARG A 103 -18.28 -13.08 -44.14
N ILE A 104 -17.19 -12.50 -43.66
CA ILE A 104 -15.87 -13.16 -43.58
C ILE A 104 -15.97 -14.38 -42.65
N PHE A 105 -16.60 -14.24 -41.48
CA PHE A 105 -16.76 -15.36 -40.55
C PHE A 105 -17.60 -16.50 -41.15
N ALA A 106 -18.70 -16.19 -41.85
CA ALA A 106 -19.50 -17.18 -42.59
C ALA A 106 -18.68 -17.93 -43.64
N TYR A 107 -17.83 -17.21 -44.37
CA TYR A 107 -16.91 -17.82 -45.33
C TYR A 107 -15.91 -18.76 -44.66
N LEU A 108 -15.27 -18.34 -43.56
CA LEU A 108 -14.30 -19.17 -42.83
C LEU A 108 -14.92 -20.43 -42.23
N ILE A 109 -16.15 -20.34 -41.69
CA ILE A 109 -16.89 -21.52 -41.20
C ILE A 109 -17.20 -22.50 -42.33
N GLY A 110 -17.49 -22.00 -43.53
CA GLY A 110 -17.80 -22.83 -44.69
C GLY A 110 -16.60 -23.52 -45.33
N LEU A 111 -15.38 -23.20 -44.92
CA LEU A 111 -14.16 -23.85 -45.42
C LEU A 111 -13.97 -25.22 -44.76
N GLU A 112 -13.45 -26.17 -45.54
CA GLU A 112 -12.97 -27.44 -44.99
C GLU A 112 -11.82 -27.20 -44.00
N LYS A 113 -11.76 -28.01 -42.93
CA LYS A 113 -10.77 -27.87 -41.85
C LYS A 113 -9.32 -27.76 -42.37
N GLN A 114 -8.95 -28.56 -43.37
CA GLN A 114 -7.59 -28.52 -43.93
C GLN A 114 -7.31 -27.22 -44.70
N SER A 115 -8.27 -26.75 -45.50
CA SER A 115 -8.17 -25.49 -46.24
C SER A 115 -8.13 -24.28 -45.30
N LEU A 116 -8.94 -24.31 -44.23
CA LEU A 116 -8.92 -23.28 -43.19
C LEU A 116 -7.56 -23.26 -42.48
N ALA A 117 -7.02 -24.43 -42.11
CA ALA A 117 -5.71 -24.52 -41.47
C ALA A 117 -4.58 -23.99 -42.37
N LYS A 118 -4.63 -24.28 -43.69
CA LYS A 118 -3.67 -23.73 -44.67
C LYS A 118 -3.77 -22.22 -44.78
N HIS A 119 -4.97 -21.67 -45.01
CA HIS A 119 -5.14 -20.21 -45.06
C HIS A 119 -4.72 -19.55 -43.75
N PHE A 120 -4.99 -20.19 -42.61
CA PHE A 120 -4.57 -19.65 -41.32
C PHE A 120 -3.04 -19.68 -41.17
N LEU A 121 -2.37 -20.74 -41.61
CA LEU A 121 -0.91 -20.79 -41.62
C LEU A 121 -0.31 -19.72 -42.54
N GLU A 122 -0.85 -19.52 -43.74
CA GLU A 122 -0.41 -18.45 -44.65
C GLU A 122 -0.57 -17.05 -44.02
N LEU A 123 -1.67 -16.83 -43.28
CA LEU A 123 -1.87 -15.59 -42.51
C LEU A 123 -0.85 -15.46 -41.37
N LEU A 124 -0.54 -16.55 -40.65
CA LEU A 124 0.49 -16.55 -39.62
C LEU A 124 1.87 -16.25 -40.20
N GLU A 125 2.22 -16.84 -41.34
CA GLU A 125 3.52 -16.60 -42.01
C GLU A 125 3.71 -15.14 -42.43
N SER A 126 2.60 -14.40 -42.65
CA SER A 126 2.64 -12.96 -42.93
C SER A 126 2.88 -12.08 -41.70
N ASP A 127 2.70 -12.62 -40.49
CA ASP A 127 2.90 -11.95 -39.20
C ASP A 127 3.86 -12.75 -38.32
N SER A 128 5.14 -12.36 -38.33
CA SER A 128 6.20 -13.07 -37.61
C SER A 128 5.95 -13.20 -36.11
N GLU A 129 5.28 -12.23 -35.48
CA GLU A 129 4.96 -12.28 -34.05
C GLU A 129 3.87 -13.32 -33.77
N GLN A 130 2.83 -13.37 -34.60
CA GLN A 130 1.79 -14.40 -34.49
C GLN A 130 2.34 -15.79 -34.84
N PHE A 131 3.20 -15.90 -35.84
CA PHE A 131 3.85 -17.18 -36.19
C PHE A 131 4.63 -17.74 -34.99
N GLU A 132 5.51 -16.95 -34.38
CA GLU A 132 6.30 -17.35 -33.23
C GLU A 132 5.45 -17.68 -31.98
N ARG A 133 4.28 -17.05 -31.86
CA ARG A 133 3.31 -17.35 -30.81
C ARG A 133 2.62 -18.69 -31.04
N TYR A 134 2.15 -18.97 -32.25
CA TYR A 134 1.50 -20.25 -32.56
C TYR A 134 2.50 -21.40 -32.59
N LEU A 135 3.74 -21.16 -32.98
CA LEU A 135 4.83 -22.12 -32.86
C LEU A 135 5.07 -22.51 -31.38
N LEU A 136 5.06 -21.52 -30.47
CA LEU A 136 5.12 -21.79 -29.03
C LEU A 136 3.93 -22.64 -28.58
N LYS A 137 2.71 -22.27 -28.94
CA LYS A 137 1.49 -23.03 -28.60
C LYS A 137 1.56 -24.48 -29.09
N ALA A 138 2.01 -24.70 -30.32
CA ALA A 138 2.19 -26.03 -30.87
C ALA A 138 3.22 -26.85 -30.08
N SER A 139 4.35 -26.25 -29.72
CA SER A 139 5.37 -26.93 -28.89
C SER A 139 4.89 -27.24 -27.47
N LEU A 140 4.04 -26.39 -26.89
CA LEU A 140 3.46 -26.59 -25.56
C LEU A 140 2.31 -27.60 -25.55
N ALA A 141 1.58 -27.75 -26.65
CA ALA A 141 0.51 -28.73 -26.82
C ALA A 141 1.02 -30.15 -27.14
N GLY A 142 2.28 -30.27 -27.58
CA GLY A 142 2.92 -31.55 -27.86
C GLY A 142 3.16 -32.41 -26.61
N GLN A 143 3.32 -33.72 -26.79
CA GLN A 143 3.60 -34.66 -25.70
C GLN A 143 4.99 -34.43 -25.06
N GLU A 144 5.94 -33.89 -25.83
CA GLU A 144 7.30 -33.60 -25.37
C GLU A 144 7.58 -32.11 -25.35
N VAL A 145 7.45 -31.51 -24.17
CA VAL A 145 7.85 -30.11 -23.92
C VAL A 145 9.36 -30.02 -23.71
N ASP A 146 10.04 -29.19 -24.51
CA ASP A 146 11.46 -28.86 -24.34
C ASP A 146 11.65 -27.71 -23.33
N PHE A 147 11.84 -28.07 -22.06
CA PHE A 147 12.08 -27.10 -20.98
C PHE A 147 13.39 -26.32 -21.11
N VAL A 148 14.38 -26.82 -21.87
CA VAL A 148 15.65 -26.09 -22.10
C VAL A 148 15.39 -24.93 -23.05
N ALA A 149 14.68 -25.18 -24.16
CA ALA A 149 14.26 -24.14 -25.10
C ALA A 149 13.35 -23.10 -24.42
N LEU A 150 12.40 -23.53 -23.59
CA LEU A 150 11.54 -22.62 -22.83
C LEU A 150 12.35 -21.72 -21.89
N LYS A 151 13.34 -22.28 -21.18
CA LYS A 151 14.22 -21.50 -20.29
C LYS A 151 15.04 -20.46 -21.07
N ALA A 152 15.54 -20.83 -22.25
CA ALA A 152 16.23 -19.89 -23.14
C ALA A 152 15.29 -18.76 -23.60
N ARG A 153 14.05 -19.10 -23.97
CA ARG A 153 13.03 -18.11 -24.35
C ARG A 153 12.66 -17.16 -23.21
N VAL A 154 12.55 -17.65 -21.98
CA VAL A 154 12.38 -16.81 -20.78
C VAL A 154 13.56 -15.85 -20.63
N THR A 155 14.78 -16.36 -20.80
CA THR A 155 16.00 -15.54 -20.69
C THR A 155 15.98 -14.39 -21.68
N GLU A 156 15.69 -14.68 -22.94
CA GLU A 156 15.67 -13.71 -24.04
C GLU A 156 14.54 -12.70 -23.88
N THR A 157 13.34 -13.15 -23.51
CA THR A 157 12.17 -12.27 -23.34
C THR A 157 12.34 -11.33 -22.14
N THR A 158 12.99 -11.79 -21.07
CA THR A 158 13.28 -10.99 -19.86
C THR A 158 14.58 -10.19 -19.94
N ARG A 159 15.31 -10.26 -21.06
CA ARG A 159 16.58 -9.55 -21.21
C ARG A 159 16.34 -8.07 -21.51
N ILE A 160 16.99 -7.21 -20.71
CA ILE A 160 17.18 -5.81 -21.06
C ILE A 160 18.40 -5.76 -21.97
N ASP A 161 18.18 -5.50 -23.26
CA ASP A 161 19.28 -5.17 -24.15
C ASP A 161 19.71 -3.72 -23.88
N ASP A 162 21.01 -3.43 -23.87
CA ASP A 162 21.55 -2.06 -23.72
C ASP A 162 21.00 -1.07 -24.78
N LYS A 163 20.35 -1.57 -25.84
CA LYS A 163 19.67 -0.78 -26.87
C LYS A 163 18.20 -0.46 -26.56
N ARG A 164 17.55 -1.20 -25.66
CA ARG A 164 16.18 -0.93 -25.19
C ARG A 164 16.27 0.04 -24.02
N ASN A 165 16.54 1.28 -24.37
CA ASN A 165 16.42 2.42 -23.50
C ASN A 165 14.96 2.56 -23.00
N LEU A 166 14.63 1.88 -21.91
CA LEU A 166 13.31 1.91 -21.24
C LEU A 166 13.13 3.20 -20.44
N PHE A 167 13.31 4.35 -21.10
CA PHE A 167 13.24 5.67 -20.46
C PHE A 167 11.82 6.19 -20.26
N SER A 168 10.81 5.51 -20.83
CA SER A 168 9.41 5.89 -20.71
C SER A 168 8.53 4.73 -20.27
N GLN A 169 7.48 5.05 -19.50
CA GLN A 169 6.48 4.06 -19.05
C GLN A 169 5.75 3.39 -20.23
N ARG A 170 5.66 4.05 -21.40
CA ARG A 170 5.10 3.44 -22.62
C ARG A 170 5.98 2.29 -23.13
N GLN A 171 7.29 2.46 -23.12
CA GLN A 171 8.24 1.41 -23.51
C GLN A 171 8.26 0.28 -22.47
N VAL A 172 8.19 0.61 -21.17
CA VAL A 172 8.04 -0.37 -20.09
C VAL A 172 6.79 -1.22 -20.29
N LYS A 173 5.64 -0.58 -20.56
CA LYS A 173 4.39 -1.29 -20.86
C LYS A 173 4.52 -2.22 -22.07
N ALA A 174 5.08 -1.75 -23.18
CA ALA A 174 5.29 -2.58 -24.38
C ALA A 174 6.26 -3.74 -24.12
N PHE A 175 7.28 -3.51 -23.29
CA PHE A 175 8.23 -4.53 -22.88
C PHE A 175 7.56 -5.63 -22.04
N PHE A 176 6.79 -5.25 -21.02
CA PHE A 176 6.06 -6.20 -20.18
C PHE A 176 4.93 -6.92 -20.91
N ALA A 177 4.29 -6.31 -21.91
CA ALA A 177 3.27 -6.99 -22.72
C ALA A 177 3.80 -8.28 -23.40
N ARG A 178 5.07 -8.29 -23.83
CA ARG A 178 5.70 -9.50 -24.40
C ARG A 178 5.97 -10.57 -23.34
N ILE A 179 6.32 -10.15 -22.12
CA ILE A 179 6.50 -11.06 -20.98
C ILE A 179 5.15 -11.64 -20.57
N GLU A 180 4.12 -10.80 -20.50
CA GLU A 180 2.74 -11.18 -20.19
C GLU A 180 2.24 -12.22 -21.19
N GLN A 181 2.45 -11.98 -22.49
CA GLN A 181 2.10 -12.93 -23.53
C GLN A 181 2.81 -14.27 -23.34
N LEU A 182 4.12 -14.28 -23.11
CA LEU A 182 4.86 -15.53 -22.88
C LEU A 182 4.32 -16.32 -21.69
N PHE A 183 4.11 -15.66 -20.55
CA PHE A 183 3.63 -16.32 -19.34
C PHE A 183 2.15 -16.69 -19.41
N GLY A 184 1.33 -15.96 -20.16
CA GLY A 184 -0.03 -16.37 -20.48
C GLY A 184 -0.07 -17.67 -21.29
N GLU A 185 0.84 -17.86 -22.24
CA GLU A 185 0.96 -19.15 -22.95
C GLU A 185 1.46 -20.27 -22.02
N PHE A 186 2.33 -19.98 -21.05
CA PHE A 186 2.74 -20.97 -20.05
C PHE A 186 1.60 -21.35 -19.11
N GLU A 187 0.77 -20.38 -18.70
CA GLU A 187 -0.39 -20.64 -17.85
C GLU A 187 -1.42 -21.52 -18.57
N ALA A 188 -1.61 -21.33 -19.88
CA ALA A 188 -2.48 -22.15 -20.70
C ALA A 188 -1.90 -23.55 -21.04
N ALA A 189 -0.61 -23.78 -20.78
CA ALA A 189 0.06 -25.05 -21.09
C ALA A 189 -0.21 -26.13 -20.05
N SER A 190 -0.27 -27.38 -20.50
CA SER A 190 -0.53 -28.56 -19.67
C SER A 190 0.73 -29.11 -18.98
N PHE A 191 1.41 -28.27 -18.17
CA PHE A 191 2.61 -28.66 -17.43
C PHE A 191 2.35 -29.67 -16.30
N GLU A 192 1.09 -29.97 -15.98
CA GLU A 192 0.68 -30.98 -15.00
C GLU A 192 1.16 -32.39 -15.36
N SER A 193 1.45 -32.66 -16.64
CA SER A 193 2.07 -33.90 -17.10
C SER A 193 3.53 -34.07 -16.64
N LYS A 194 4.25 -32.96 -16.43
CA LYS A 194 5.65 -32.89 -15.98
C LYS A 194 5.82 -31.80 -14.91
N PRO A 195 5.19 -31.95 -13.73
CA PRO A 195 5.01 -30.85 -12.79
C PRO A 195 6.32 -30.42 -12.12
N ARG A 196 7.32 -31.30 -12.03
CA ARG A 196 8.63 -30.97 -11.45
C ARG A 196 9.44 -30.04 -12.36
N GLU A 197 9.45 -30.34 -13.65
CA GLU A 197 10.12 -29.58 -14.70
C GLU A 197 9.42 -28.24 -14.92
N GLY A 198 8.08 -28.26 -15.01
CA GLY A 198 7.26 -27.05 -15.08
C GLY A 198 7.51 -26.13 -13.89
N LEU A 199 7.52 -26.66 -12.67
CA LEU A 199 7.79 -25.85 -11.48
C LEU A 199 9.19 -25.23 -11.50
N LYS A 200 10.22 -25.96 -11.94
CA LYS A 200 11.58 -25.42 -12.09
C LYS A 200 11.63 -24.26 -13.11
N LEU A 201 10.88 -24.36 -14.21
CA LEU A 201 10.77 -23.30 -15.21
C LEU A 201 10.09 -22.05 -14.63
N VAL A 202 9.02 -22.23 -13.85
CA VAL A 202 8.32 -21.13 -13.18
C VAL A 202 9.20 -20.47 -12.12
N GLU A 203 9.88 -21.25 -11.26
CA GLU A 203 10.84 -20.74 -10.28
C GLU A 203 11.97 -19.94 -10.94
N TYR A 204 12.47 -20.41 -12.08
CA TYR A 204 13.45 -19.68 -12.87
C TYR A 204 12.89 -18.37 -13.42
N SER A 205 11.65 -18.39 -13.94
CA SER A 205 10.97 -17.22 -14.48
C SER A 205 10.71 -16.15 -13.41
N LEU A 206 10.29 -16.57 -12.21
CA LEU A 206 10.14 -15.71 -11.04
C LEU A 206 11.46 -15.06 -10.62
N ALA A 207 12.56 -15.82 -10.60
CA ALA A 207 13.88 -15.28 -10.28
C ALA A 207 14.34 -14.23 -11.32
N ARG A 208 14.05 -14.47 -12.60
CA ARG A 208 14.33 -13.51 -13.68
C ARG A 208 13.48 -12.25 -13.55
N LEU A 209 12.19 -12.39 -13.26
CA LEU A 209 11.28 -11.26 -13.09
C LEU A 209 11.63 -10.41 -11.86
N ASN A 210 12.00 -11.03 -10.73
CA ASN A 210 12.53 -10.31 -9.57
C ASN A 210 13.79 -9.50 -9.91
N LYS A 211 14.75 -10.11 -10.62
CA LYS A 211 15.97 -9.40 -11.05
C LYS A 211 15.67 -8.26 -12.02
N LEU A 212 14.71 -8.46 -12.90
CA LEU A 212 14.27 -7.47 -13.89
C LEU A 212 13.64 -6.24 -13.21
N LEU A 213 12.81 -6.44 -12.19
CA LEU A 213 12.15 -5.36 -11.44
C LEU A 213 13.09 -4.53 -10.59
N LEU A 214 14.28 -5.04 -10.26
CA LEU A 214 15.35 -4.22 -9.67
C LEU A 214 15.97 -3.22 -10.67
N GLN A 215 15.82 -3.46 -11.96
CA GLN A 215 16.48 -2.70 -13.02
C GLN A 215 15.53 -1.75 -13.76
N ILE A 216 14.23 -2.00 -13.71
CA ILE A 216 13.21 -1.24 -14.43
C ILE A 216 12.35 -0.45 -13.45
N ASP A 217 12.22 0.86 -13.68
CA ASP A 217 11.26 1.72 -12.99
C ASP A 217 9.85 1.51 -13.56
N ASP A 218 9.09 0.57 -12.99
CA ASP A 218 7.68 0.29 -13.37
C ASP A 218 6.70 0.91 -12.36
N LYS A 219 6.62 2.25 -12.38
CA LYS A 219 5.73 3.01 -11.49
C LYS A 219 4.25 2.63 -11.62
N TRP A 220 3.84 2.15 -12.79
CA TRP A 220 2.45 1.79 -13.08
C TRP A 220 2.13 0.33 -12.73
N GLY A 221 3.13 -0.47 -12.33
CA GLY A 221 2.93 -1.88 -11.99
C GLY A 221 2.44 -2.71 -13.18
N THR A 222 2.92 -2.42 -14.38
CA THR A 222 2.63 -3.19 -15.60
C THR A 222 3.08 -4.65 -15.51
N TYR A 223 4.05 -4.99 -14.65
CA TYR A 223 4.48 -6.38 -14.42
C TYR A 223 3.40 -7.28 -13.79
N ARG A 224 2.35 -6.70 -13.18
CA ARG A 224 1.38 -7.44 -12.34
C ARG A 224 0.65 -8.54 -13.10
N SER A 225 0.24 -8.32 -14.35
CA SER A 225 -0.41 -9.35 -15.16
C SER A 225 0.50 -10.56 -15.40
N SER A 226 1.76 -10.29 -15.75
CA SER A 226 2.79 -11.32 -15.95
C SER A 226 3.07 -12.10 -14.66
N ALA A 227 3.10 -11.41 -13.52
CA ALA A 227 3.28 -12.03 -12.21
C ALA A 227 2.09 -12.91 -11.82
N GLN A 228 0.86 -12.48 -12.12
CA GLN A 228 -0.35 -13.25 -11.85
C GLN A 228 -0.34 -14.59 -12.58
N ALA A 229 -0.03 -14.60 -13.88
CA ALA A 229 0.06 -15.84 -14.67
C ALA A 229 1.10 -16.82 -14.06
N LEU A 230 2.27 -16.32 -13.66
CA LEU A 230 3.28 -17.14 -13.00
C LEU A 230 2.84 -17.63 -11.61
N SER A 231 2.16 -16.80 -10.83
CA SER A 231 1.67 -17.14 -9.49
C SER A 231 0.60 -18.24 -9.53
N SER A 232 -0.36 -18.13 -10.46
CA SER A 232 -1.36 -19.15 -10.72
C SER A 232 -0.73 -20.48 -11.08
N LEU A 233 0.22 -20.45 -12.02
CA LEU A 233 0.93 -21.65 -12.48
C LEU A 233 1.83 -22.23 -11.38
N TYR A 234 2.53 -21.40 -10.62
CA TYR A 234 3.33 -21.82 -9.47
C TYR A 234 2.47 -22.57 -8.45
N THR A 235 1.33 -22.01 -8.07
CA THR A 235 0.40 -22.63 -7.11
C THR A 235 -0.05 -24.00 -7.60
N ARG A 236 -0.54 -24.09 -8.84
CA ARG A 236 -1.00 -25.37 -9.42
C ARG A 236 0.10 -26.42 -9.44
N LEU A 237 1.29 -26.08 -9.94
CA LEU A 237 2.38 -27.04 -10.05
C LEU A 237 3.01 -27.39 -8.70
N PHE A 238 3.00 -26.46 -7.74
CA PHE A 238 3.46 -26.71 -6.38
C PHE A 238 2.57 -27.71 -5.63
N ALA A 239 1.25 -27.60 -5.80
CA ALA A 239 0.27 -28.55 -5.27
C ALA A 239 0.50 -29.99 -5.76
N LEU A 240 1.01 -30.17 -6.98
CA LEU A 240 1.31 -31.48 -7.56
C LEU A 240 2.65 -32.07 -7.12
N GLN A 241 3.45 -31.34 -6.33
CA GLN A 241 4.75 -31.84 -5.90
C GLN A 241 4.61 -32.94 -4.83
N GLN A 242 5.26 -34.07 -5.08
CA GLN A 242 5.36 -35.15 -4.10
C GLN A 242 6.65 -35.02 -3.29
N GLY A 243 6.54 -35.17 -1.96
CA GLY A 243 7.69 -35.18 -1.06
C GLY A 243 7.29 -35.05 0.40
N ARG A 244 8.28 -35.12 1.30
CA ARG A 244 8.06 -34.80 2.72
C ARG A 244 7.69 -33.33 2.86
N ALA A 245 6.73 -33.01 3.73
CA ALA A 245 6.31 -31.62 4.01
C ALA A 245 7.51 -30.70 4.27
N THR A 246 8.47 -31.11 5.10
CA THR A 246 9.69 -30.34 5.39
C THR A 246 10.54 -30.01 4.16
N THR A 247 10.57 -30.87 3.15
CA THR A 247 11.31 -30.61 1.90
C THR A 247 10.57 -29.60 1.03
N LEU A 248 9.24 -29.72 0.94
CA LEU A 248 8.40 -28.81 0.16
C LEU A 248 8.39 -27.40 0.79
N ILE A 249 8.24 -27.30 2.11
CA ILE A 249 8.30 -26.01 2.82
C ILE A 249 9.66 -25.32 2.62
N LYS A 250 10.78 -26.04 2.69
CA LYS A 250 12.10 -25.44 2.40
C LYS A 250 12.22 -24.91 0.97
N ARG A 251 11.64 -25.64 0.01
CA ARG A 251 11.63 -25.20 -1.39
C ARG A 251 10.81 -23.93 -1.54
N PHE A 252 9.63 -23.88 -0.91
CA PHE A 252 8.79 -22.68 -0.85
C PHE A 252 9.52 -21.50 -0.19
N GLU A 253 10.10 -21.70 1.01
CA GLU A 253 10.89 -20.69 1.73
C GLU A 253 11.97 -20.05 0.86
N LYS A 254 12.70 -20.87 0.10
CA LYS A 254 13.73 -20.38 -0.82
C LYS A 254 13.16 -19.41 -1.84
N ILE A 255 12.00 -19.71 -2.42
CA ILE A 255 11.35 -18.82 -3.40
C ILE A 255 10.76 -17.60 -2.69
N TYR A 256 10.08 -17.78 -1.57
CA TYR A 256 9.49 -16.72 -0.75
C TYR A 256 10.50 -15.63 -0.36
N PHE A 257 11.71 -16.02 0.03
CA PHE A 257 12.81 -15.10 0.38
C PHE A 257 13.61 -14.58 -0.80
N LEU A 258 13.44 -15.12 -2.01
CA LEU A 258 13.98 -14.53 -3.24
C LEU A 258 12.98 -13.58 -3.90
N ASP A 259 11.71 -13.65 -3.51
CA ASP A 259 10.63 -12.91 -4.11
C ASP A 259 10.45 -11.52 -3.50
N GLN A 260 11.34 -10.59 -3.82
CA GLN A 260 11.34 -9.24 -3.26
C GLN A 260 10.06 -8.45 -3.59
N PHE A 261 9.45 -8.71 -4.75
CA PHE A 261 8.31 -7.95 -5.25
C PHE A 261 6.95 -8.63 -4.99
N ASN A 262 6.91 -9.69 -4.18
CA ASN A 262 5.69 -10.45 -3.89
C ASN A 262 4.99 -10.95 -5.16
N LEU A 263 5.78 -11.47 -6.11
CA LEU A 263 5.29 -12.06 -7.36
C LEU A 263 4.54 -13.36 -7.13
N ILE A 264 4.94 -14.15 -6.12
CA ILE A 264 4.15 -15.28 -5.64
C ILE A 264 3.23 -14.77 -4.52
N ALA A 265 1.98 -15.23 -4.57
CA ALA A 265 0.85 -14.81 -3.73
C ALA A 265 1.21 -14.17 -2.37
N HIS A 266 0.52 -13.07 -2.02
CA HIS A 266 0.67 -12.38 -0.74
C HIS A 266 0.41 -13.28 0.48
N GLU A 267 -0.35 -14.36 0.30
CA GLU A 267 -0.73 -15.29 1.36
C GLU A 267 -0.12 -16.68 1.14
N PRO A 268 0.90 -17.06 1.93
CA PRO A 268 1.49 -18.40 1.90
C PRO A 268 0.45 -19.54 2.09
N ALA A 269 -0.64 -19.26 2.80
CA ALA A 269 -1.72 -20.21 3.04
C ALA A 269 -2.29 -20.81 1.75
N HIS A 270 -2.43 -20.01 0.69
CA HIS A 270 -2.98 -20.48 -0.59
C HIS A 270 -2.08 -21.52 -1.27
N ILE A 271 -0.76 -21.34 -1.18
CA ILE A 271 0.23 -22.23 -1.81
C ILE A 271 0.42 -23.50 -0.97
N LEU A 272 0.38 -23.36 0.35
CA LEU A 272 0.70 -24.45 1.28
C LEU A 272 -0.50 -25.31 1.67
N ARG A 273 -1.70 -24.99 1.20
CA ARG A 273 -2.97 -25.64 1.61
C ARG A 273 -3.02 -27.16 1.40
N GLU A 274 -2.37 -27.66 0.35
CA GLU A 274 -2.38 -29.08 -0.01
C GLU A 274 -1.36 -29.91 0.81
N ILE A 275 -0.52 -29.24 1.61
CA ILE A 275 0.44 -29.88 2.48
C ILE A 275 -0.16 -29.91 3.89
N GLU A 276 -0.48 -31.11 4.38
CA GLU A 276 -0.98 -31.30 5.74
C GLU A 276 -0.02 -30.69 6.77
N GLY A 277 -0.52 -29.74 7.58
CA GLY A 277 0.28 -28.97 8.55
C GLY A 277 1.38 -28.09 7.93
N GLY A 278 1.35 -27.85 6.62
CA GLY A 278 2.38 -27.13 5.88
C GLY A 278 2.54 -25.67 6.32
N LEU A 279 1.42 -24.96 6.50
CA LEU A 279 1.41 -23.57 6.97
C LEU A 279 1.96 -23.45 8.40
N ASP A 280 1.55 -24.34 9.31
CA ASP A 280 2.05 -24.36 10.68
C ASP A 280 3.55 -24.66 10.73
N LEU A 281 4.02 -25.59 9.90
CA LEU A 281 5.43 -25.91 9.77
C LEU A 281 6.23 -24.72 9.24
N PHE A 282 5.70 -23.99 8.25
CA PHE A 282 6.30 -22.76 7.73
C PHE A 282 6.40 -21.69 8.82
N HIS A 283 5.29 -21.37 9.50
CA HIS A 283 5.28 -20.39 10.60
C HIS A 283 6.22 -20.78 11.74
N LYS A 284 6.26 -22.07 12.12
CA LYS A 284 7.19 -22.57 13.14
C LYS A 284 8.64 -22.35 12.74
N ARG A 285 8.99 -22.56 11.47
CA ARG A 285 10.34 -22.31 10.94
C ARG A 285 10.67 -20.82 10.91
N LEU A 286 9.73 -19.97 10.50
CA LEU A 286 9.88 -18.51 10.58
C LEU A 286 10.11 -18.03 12.02
N ALA A 287 9.32 -18.51 12.97
CA ALA A 287 9.46 -18.15 14.38
C ALA A 287 10.82 -18.59 14.95
N GLN A 288 11.33 -19.76 14.55
CA GLN A 288 12.69 -20.20 14.94
C GLN A 288 13.78 -19.30 14.35
N ALA A 289 13.64 -18.88 13.09
CA ALA A 289 14.57 -17.93 12.47
C ALA A 289 14.56 -16.60 13.21
N TRP A 290 13.37 -16.06 13.50
CA TRP A 290 13.22 -14.83 14.27
C TRP A 290 13.87 -14.92 15.65
N LEU A 291 13.57 -15.98 16.43
CA LEU A 291 14.15 -16.15 17.76
C LEU A 291 15.66 -16.29 17.74
N SER A 292 16.20 -17.04 16.76
CA SER A 292 17.65 -17.28 16.70
C SER A 292 18.47 -16.02 16.41
N GLN A 293 17.89 -14.99 15.79
CA GLN A 293 18.62 -13.80 15.36
C GLN A 293 18.14 -12.50 16.00
N GLN A 294 16.83 -12.34 16.20
CA GLN A 294 16.21 -11.12 16.73
C GLN A 294 15.93 -11.20 18.25
N LEU A 295 15.89 -12.40 18.83
CA LEU A 295 15.64 -12.64 20.26
C LEU A 295 16.54 -13.77 20.80
N ALA A 296 17.86 -13.67 20.56
CA ALA A 296 18.82 -14.73 20.82
C ALA A 296 18.91 -15.18 22.30
N GLU A 297 18.41 -14.37 23.23
CA GLU A 297 18.33 -14.68 24.66
C GLU A 297 17.32 -15.82 24.96
N GLN A 298 16.33 -16.03 24.09
CA GLN A 298 15.31 -17.06 24.27
C GLN A 298 15.81 -18.43 23.74
N LYS A 299 15.91 -19.41 24.63
CA LYS A 299 16.35 -20.77 24.27
C LYS A 299 15.21 -21.56 23.62
N ILE A 300 15.48 -22.12 22.43
CA ILE A 300 14.57 -23.04 21.74
C ILE A 300 14.84 -24.48 22.24
N PRO A 301 13.86 -25.19 22.83
CA PRO A 301 14.01 -26.59 23.26
C PRO A 301 14.36 -27.53 22.10
N GLU A 302 15.20 -28.55 22.34
CA GLU A 302 15.61 -29.49 21.28
C GLU A 302 14.45 -30.27 20.64
N THR A 303 13.41 -30.56 21.43
CA THR A 303 12.17 -31.21 20.96
C THR A 303 11.37 -30.33 20.00
N GLU A 304 11.50 -29.00 20.13
CA GLU A 304 10.81 -28.02 19.30
C GLU A 304 11.63 -27.60 18.08
N LYS A 305 12.97 -27.70 18.14
CA LYS A 305 13.87 -27.40 17.02
C LYS A 305 13.52 -28.21 15.79
N VAL A 306 13.28 -27.53 14.68
CA VAL A 306 13.20 -28.20 13.39
C VAL A 306 14.63 -28.60 13.01
N ARG A 307 14.93 -29.91 12.99
CA ARG A 307 16.29 -30.49 12.81
C ARG A 307 17.09 -30.05 11.56
N ALA A 308 16.53 -29.22 10.70
CA ALA A 308 17.18 -28.77 9.48
C ALA A 308 17.51 -27.28 9.50
N ALA A 309 18.61 -26.92 8.84
CA ALA A 309 19.03 -25.54 8.66
C ALA A 309 17.85 -24.64 8.23
N LEU A 310 17.69 -23.54 8.97
CA LEU A 310 16.80 -22.45 8.61
C LEU A 310 17.37 -21.74 7.38
N SER A 311 16.50 -21.17 6.54
CA SER A 311 16.95 -20.38 5.40
C SER A 311 17.80 -19.21 5.90
N GLU A 312 18.90 -18.91 5.19
CA GLU A 312 19.77 -17.80 5.55
C GLU A 312 19.10 -16.49 5.14
N ILE A 313 18.52 -15.79 6.12
CA ILE A 313 17.86 -14.49 5.93
C ILE A 313 18.91 -13.41 6.18
N LYS A 314 19.14 -12.54 5.19
CA LYS A 314 20.24 -11.55 5.21
C LYS A 314 19.73 -10.12 5.12
N GLU A 315 18.75 -9.89 4.25
CA GLU A 315 18.30 -8.55 3.90
C GLU A 315 17.18 -8.07 4.84
N TYR A 316 17.15 -6.76 5.11
CA TYR A 316 16.14 -6.14 5.98
C TYR A 316 14.69 -6.44 5.51
N TRP A 317 14.44 -6.38 4.20
CA TRP A 317 13.10 -6.64 3.64
C TRP A 317 12.65 -8.10 3.82
N GLN A 318 13.59 -9.06 3.88
CA GLN A 318 13.25 -10.46 4.15
C GLN A 318 12.82 -10.62 5.60
N TRP A 319 13.50 -9.97 6.54
CA TRP A 319 13.09 -9.93 7.95
C TRP A 319 11.74 -9.25 8.12
N ARG A 320 11.47 -8.18 7.37
CA ARG A 320 10.15 -7.55 7.35
C ARG A 320 9.06 -8.54 6.95
N LYS A 321 9.27 -9.31 5.87
CA LYS A 321 8.35 -10.38 5.47
C LYS A 321 8.14 -11.43 6.56
N VAL A 322 9.19 -11.78 7.31
CA VAL A 322 9.05 -12.70 8.44
C VAL A 322 8.16 -12.09 9.51
N ALA A 323 8.43 -10.86 9.91
CA ALA A 323 7.65 -10.18 10.94
C ALA A 323 6.17 -10.01 10.53
N GLU A 324 5.89 -9.65 9.27
CA GLU A 324 4.53 -9.53 8.74
C GLU A 324 3.75 -10.85 8.81
N GLN A 325 4.40 -12.00 8.62
CA GLN A 325 3.75 -13.31 8.76
C GLN A 325 3.54 -13.71 10.22
N LEU A 326 4.43 -13.28 11.13
CA LEU A 326 4.41 -13.70 12.53
C LEU A 326 3.58 -12.79 13.44
N ILE A 327 3.38 -11.52 13.08
CA ILE A 327 2.73 -10.51 13.95
C ILE A 327 1.30 -10.86 14.32
N GLN A 328 0.55 -11.50 13.41
CA GLN A 328 -0.84 -11.92 13.66
C GLN A 328 -0.94 -13.29 14.34
N LEU A 329 0.19 -13.98 14.54
CA LEU A 329 0.21 -15.32 15.10
C LEU A 329 0.41 -15.29 16.62
N PRO A 330 -0.14 -16.27 17.34
CA PRO A 330 0.15 -16.42 18.76
C PRO A 330 1.65 -16.67 18.98
N LYS A 331 2.16 -16.21 20.11
CA LYS A 331 3.55 -16.47 20.49
C LYS A 331 3.83 -17.99 20.52
N PRO A 332 5.03 -18.44 20.13
CA PRO A 332 5.40 -19.85 20.31
C PRO A 332 5.32 -20.27 21.79
N ARG A 333 4.88 -21.50 22.06
CA ARG A 333 4.68 -22.02 23.44
C ARG A 333 5.94 -21.94 24.32
N TYR A 334 7.11 -22.09 23.69
CA TYR A 334 8.40 -22.08 24.37
C TYR A 334 8.99 -20.67 24.57
N VAL A 335 8.30 -19.61 24.11
CA VAL A 335 8.66 -18.23 24.44
C VAL A 335 7.97 -17.85 25.74
N GLN A 336 8.76 -17.53 26.77
CA GLN A 336 8.25 -17.22 28.11
C GLN A 336 7.60 -15.83 28.15
N ASP A 337 8.30 -14.83 27.62
CA ASP A 337 7.86 -13.44 27.64
C ASP A 337 7.04 -13.09 26.38
N ALA A 338 5.72 -12.97 26.57
CA ALA A 338 4.78 -12.60 25.52
C ALA A 338 5.01 -11.17 25.00
N TYR A 339 5.38 -10.26 25.90
CA TYR A 339 5.62 -8.87 25.54
C TYR A 339 6.89 -8.75 24.71
N ALA A 340 8.00 -9.39 25.12
CA ALA A 340 9.25 -9.35 24.35
C ALA A 340 9.08 -9.88 22.92
N TRP A 341 8.27 -10.92 22.73
CA TRP A 341 7.92 -11.44 21.41
C TRP A 341 7.19 -10.40 20.56
N GLN A 342 6.05 -9.90 21.06
CA GLN A 342 5.23 -8.93 20.35
C GLN A 342 5.99 -7.63 20.08
N ARG A 343 6.72 -7.13 21.07
CA ARG A 343 7.59 -5.96 20.97
C ARG A 343 8.60 -6.12 19.84
N SER A 344 9.32 -7.23 19.78
CA SER A 344 10.35 -7.43 18.75
C SER A 344 9.78 -7.34 17.34
N LEU A 345 8.58 -7.90 17.11
CA LEU A 345 7.92 -7.90 15.79
C LEU A 345 7.36 -6.51 15.45
N HIS A 346 6.64 -5.90 16.39
CA HIS A 346 5.99 -4.61 16.19
C HIS A 346 7.00 -3.47 16.02
N GLU A 347 8.02 -3.39 16.88
CA GLU A 347 9.05 -2.36 16.76
C GLU A 347 9.84 -2.52 15.45
N PHE A 348 10.08 -3.75 14.98
CA PHE A 348 10.75 -3.98 13.70
C PHE A 348 9.92 -3.47 12.50
N LEU A 349 8.60 -3.60 12.59
CA LEU A 349 7.66 -3.16 11.55
C LEU A 349 7.28 -1.68 11.65
N ALA A 350 7.57 -1.02 12.78
CA ALA A 350 7.20 0.36 13.04
C ALA A 350 8.08 1.35 12.25
N GLN A 351 7.68 1.63 11.01
CA GLN A 351 8.40 2.55 10.10
C GLN A 351 7.79 3.96 10.04
N SER A 352 6.70 4.21 10.79
CA SER A 352 6.01 5.49 10.81
C SER A 352 5.51 5.81 12.21
N PRO A 353 5.24 7.09 12.53
CA PRO A 353 4.61 7.47 13.80
C PRO A 353 3.28 6.75 14.05
N MET A 354 2.47 6.54 13.01
CA MET A 354 1.20 5.83 13.12
C MET A 354 1.39 4.36 13.51
N ALA A 355 2.38 3.67 12.91
CA ALA A 355 2.66 2.28 13.27
C ALA A 355 3.16 2.14 14.72
N TRP A 356 3.89 3.15 15.23
CA TRP A 356 4.29 3.22 16.63
C TRP A 356 3.10 3.46 17.57
N LEU A 357 2.13 4.29 17.17
CA LEU A 357 0.90 4.49 17.94
C LEU A 357 0.05 3.22 18.00
N GLU A 358 -0.12 2.52 16.88
CA GLU A 358 -0.81 1.22 16.83
C GLU A 358 -0.12 0.18 17.72
N TRP A 359 1.22 0.18 17.74
CA TRP A 359 1.97 -0.67 18.66
C TRP A 359 1.74 -0.26 20.12
N ALA A 360 1.80 1.04 20.44
CA ALA A 360 1.56 1.54 21.79
C ALA A 360 0.17 1.16 22.32
N GLU A 361 -0.87 1.24 21.49
CA GLU A 361 -2.22 0.78 21.82
C GLU A 361 -2.24 -0.74 22.11
N LYS A 362 -1.61 -1.55 21.26
CA LYS A 362 -1.47 -2.99 21.52
C LYS A 362 -0.63 -3.30 22.75
N ALA A 363 0.31 -2.44 23.12
CA ALA A 363 1.15 -2.61 24.30
C ALA A 363 0.36 -2.43 25.61
N GLU A 364 -0.80 -1.77 25.58
CA GLU A 364 -1.66 -1.55 26.76
C GLU A 364 -2.09 -2.87 27.41
N GLN A 365 -2.30 -3.93 26.62
CA GLN A 365 -2.64 -5.26 27.14
C GLN A 365 -1.56 -5.85 28.07
N PHE A 366 -0.33 -5.35 28.00
CA PHE A 366 0.79 -5.77 28.83
C PHE A 366 1.04 -4.82 30.02
N GLY A 367 0.40 -3.65 30.04
CA GLY A 367 0.53 -2.65 31.09
C GLY A 367 1.13 -1.32 30.60
N SER A 368 0.81 -0.26 31.31
CA SER A 368 1.13 1.12 30.91
C SER A 368 2.64 1.44 30.87
N GLN A 369 3.47 0.73 31.64
CA GLN A 369 4.93 0.87 31.56
C GLN A 369 5.48 0.46 30.19
N HIS A 370 4.86 -0.52 29.55
CA HIS A 370 5.26 -0.99 28.22
C HIS A 370 4.84 -0.01 27.12
N VAL A 371 3.69 0.63 27.29
CA VAL A 371 3.24 1.74 26.44
C VAL A 371 4.25 2.88 26.50
N ALA A 372 4.66 3.30 27.71
CA ALA A 372 5.67 4.35 27.89
C ALA A 372 7.00 3.98 27.21
N THR A 373 7.46 2.74 27.39
CA THR A 373 8.69 2.23 26.76
C THR A 373 8.62 2.28 25.23
N ALA A 374 7.48 1.90 24.64
CA ALA A 374 7.28 1.94 23.19
C ALA A 374 7.29 3.38 22.66
N LEU A 375 6.59 4.30 23.34
CA LEU A 375 6.52 5.71 22.95
C LEU A 375 7.86 6.44 23.10
N ASP A 376 8.65 6.11 24.12
CA ASP A 376 10.00 6.66 24.26
C ASP A 376 10.90 6.28 23.08
N LYS A 377 10.87 5.02 22.65
CA LYS A 377 11.60 4.58 21.45
C LYS A 377 11.07 5.27 20.18
N ALA A 378 9.75 5.39 20.06
CA ALA A 378 9.13 6.08 18.94
C ALA A 378 9.60 7.55 18.85
N LEU A 379 9.68 8.25 19.97
CA LEU A 379 10.16 9.63 20.04
C LEU A 379 11.65 9.77 19.76
N VAL A 380 12.48 8.77 20.06
CA VAL A 380 13.88 8.76 19.60
C VAL A 380 13.95 8.71 18.07
N GLN A 381 13.08 7.93 17.42
CA GLN A 381 13.05 7.81 15.96
C GLN A 381 12.34 8.99 15.27
N PHE A 382 11.32 9.57 15.93
CA PHE A 382 10.47 10.64 15.42
C PHE A 382 10.32 11.77 16.44
N PRO A 383 11.42 12.51 16.74
CA PRO A 383 11.48 13.44 17.87
C PRO A 383 10.55 14.64 17.79
N ASN A 384 10.08 15.00 16.59
CA ASN A 384 9.26 16.19 16.35
C ASN A 384 7.80 15.83 16.03
N ASN A 385 7.35 14.62 16.35
CA ASN A 385 5.99 14.19 16.04
C ASN A 385 5.02 14.47 17.22
N ASP A 386 4.15 15.45 17.02
CA ASP A 386 3.21 15.92 18.04
C ASP A 386 2.25 14.83 18.55
N LEU A 387 1.81 13.90 17.68
CA LEU A 387 0.88 12.82 18.09
C LEU A 387 1.54 11.83 19.05
N LEU A 388 2.77 11.40 18.74
CA LEU A 388 3.57 10.55 19.62
C LEU A 388 3.85 11.24 20.95
N ALA A 389 4.25 12.50 20.91
CA ALA A 389 4.52 13.30 22.10
C ALA A 389 3.28 13.46 22.99
N ARG A 390 2.11 13.77 22.40
CA ARG A 390 0.84 13.84 23.12
C ARG A 390 0.51 12.53 23.82
N ARG A 391 0.60 11.40 23.10
CA ARG A 391 0.31 10.08 23.70
C ARG A 391 1.31 9.74 24.81
N ALA A 392 2.59 10.08 24.65
CA ALA A 392 3.62 9.84 25.66
C ALA A 392 3.37 10.65 26.94
N ILE A 393 3.05 11.94 26.81
CA ILE A 393 2.72 12.83 27.94
C ILE A 393 1.48 12.31 28.66
N GLN A 394 0.41 11.97 27.93
CA GLN A 394 -0.80 11.39 28.52
C GLN A 394 -0.50 10.10 29.30
N THR A 395 0.35 9.24 28.76
CA THR A 395 0.73 7.98 29.40
C THR A 395 1.53 8.24 30.69
N ALA A 396 2.45 9.21 30.67
CA ALA A 396 3.21 9.60 31.86
C ALA A 396 2.30 10.16 32.98
N VAL A 397 1.31 10.98 32.62
CA VAL A 397 0.30 11.49 33.56
C VAL A 397 -0.55 10.36 34.12
N GLN A 398 -1.04 9.45 33.28
CA GLN A 398 -1.83 8.29 33.70
C GLN A 398 -1.06 7.37 34.66
N ASN A 399 0.27 7.31 34.53
CA ASN A 399 1.13 6.50 35.37
C ASN A 399 1.63 7.21 36.63
N GLU A 400 1.29 8.49 36.82
CA GLU A 400 1.83 9.32 37.91
C GLU A 400 3.38 9.32 37.92
N ASP A 401 4.01 9.28 36.73
CA ASP A 401 5.47 9.27 36.58
C ASP A 401 6.01 10.69 36.33
N ASP A 402 6.17 11.44 37.43
CA ASP A 402 6.64 12.83 37.42
C ASP A 402 8.02 13.00 36.76
N SER A 403 8.88 11.99 36.86
CA SER A 403 10.23 12.02 36.29
C SER A 403 10.18 11.96 34.76
N THR A 404 9.44 10.99 34.22
CA THR A 404 9.21 10.88 32.77
C THR A 404 8.47 12.10 32.24
N LEU A 405 7.47 12.57 32.98
CA LEU A 405 6.69 13.74 32.60
C LEU A 405 7.55 15.01 32.52
N SER A 406 8.42 15.24 33.52
CA SER A 406 9.36 16.37 33.51
C SER A 406 10.32 16.29 32.33
N ARG A 407 10.85 15.10 32.02
CA ARG A 407 11.70 14.88 30.84
C ARG A 407 10.96 15.16 29.53
N LEU A 408 9.72 14.69 29.40
CA LEU A 408 8.89 14.90 28.21
C LEU A 408 8.49 16.38 28.07
N ALA A 409 8.16 17.05 29.17
CA ALA A 409 7.83 18.48 29.16
C ALA A 409 8.97 19.32 28.58
N VAL A 410 10.22 18.97 28.88
CA VAL A 410 11.41 19.66 28.32
C VAL A 410 11.66 19.24 26.88
N SER A 411 11.75 17.93 26.61
CA SER A 411 12.12 17.41 25.28
C SER A 411 11.04 17.61 24.21
N GLN A 412 9.79 17.79 24.61
CA GLN A 412 8.62 17.95 23.74
C GLN A 412 7.86 19.25 24.10
N ALA A 413 8.61 20.33 24.37
CA ALA A 413 8.12 21.56 24.97
C ALA A 413 6.91 22.21 24.26
N CYS A 414 6.92 22.31 22.92
CA CYS A 414 5.80 22.88 22.17
C CYS A 414 4.51 22.08 22.38
N THR A 415 4.58 20.76 22.24
CA THR A 415 3.45 19.86 22.43
C THR A 415 2.93 19.88 23.86
N PHE A 416 3.84 19.93 24.83
CA PHE A 416 3.48 20.01 26.24
C PHE A 416 2.70 21.30 26.56
N VAL A 417 3.18 22.44 26.05
CA VAL A 417 2.47 23.73 26.20
C VAL A 417 1.11 23.73 25.51
N ASP A 418 1.02 23.10 24.33
CA ASP A 418 -0.27 22.95 23.65
C ASP A 418 -1.28 22.20 24.53
N MET A 419 -0.86 21.08 25.12
CA MET A 419 -1.72 20.28 26.00
C MET A 419 -2.09 21.00 27.30
N LEU A 420 -1.17 21.78 27.89
CA LEU A 420 -1.46 22.62 29.05
C LEU A 420 -2.58 23.63 28.74
N SER A 421 -2.49 24.30 27.59
CA SER A 421 -3.47 25.31 27.17
C SER A 421 -4.86 24.73 26.85
N GLU A 422 -4.93 23.44 26.54
CA GLU A 422 -6.17 22.72 26.24
C GLU A 422 -6.88 22.21 27.51
N GLY A 423 -6.31 22.45 28.70
CA GLY A 423 -6.83 21.92 29.97
C GLY A 423 -6.65 20.40 30.10
N ALA A 424 -5.87 19.76 29.22
CA ALA A 424 -5.66 18.31 29.23
C ALA A 424 -4.77 17.85 30.40
N LEU A 425 -4.18 18.78 31.14
CA LEU A 425 -3.14 18.57 32.14
C LEU A 425 -3.45 19.34 33.45
N GLU A 426 -4.71 19.32 33.92
CA GLU A 426 -5.13 20.00 35.15
C GLU A 426 -4.26 19.63 36.37
N ALA A 427 -3.78 18.38 36.44
CA ALA A 427 -2.87 17.91 37.49
C ALA A 427 -1.47 18.58 37.47
N LEU A 428 -1.11 19.32 36.42
CA LEU A 428 0.22 19.89 36.20
C LEU A 428 0.32 21.40 36.47
N GLN A 429 -0.77 22.01 36.91
CA GLN A 429 -0.76 23.41 37.38
C GLN A 429 0.14 23.61 38.62
N THR A 430 0.58 22.51 39.25
CA THR A 430 1.50 22.48 40.40
C THR A 430 2.96 22.20 40.03
N ILE A 431 3.31 22.23 38.74
CA ILE A 431 4.70 22.04 38.29
C ILE A 431 5.61 23.14 38.85
N ASP A 432 6.85 22.75 39.23
CA ASP A 432 7.87 23.66 39.72
C ASP A 432 8.24 24.77 38.71
N ALA A 433 8.46 25.99 39.21
CA ALA A 433 8.86 27.16 38.42
C ALA A 433 10.11 26.89 37.57
N THR A 434 11.04 26.05 38.08
CA THR A 434 12.25 25.63 37.36
C THR A 434 11.91 24.91 36.06
N LEU A 435 10.90 24.04 36.06
CA LEU A 435 10.53 23.26 34.87
C LEU A 435 9.92 24.18 33.80
N TYR A 436 9.10 25.15 34.18
CA TYR A 436 8.57 26.17 33.25
C TYR A 436 9.69 26.96 32.57
N LEU A 437 10.75 27.33 33.30
CA LEU A 437 11.94 27.96 32.71
C LEU A 437 12.67 27.04 31.74
N MET A 438 12.79 25.75 32.06
CA MET A 438 13.42 24.77 31.16
C MET A 438 12.61 24.60 29.87
N ILE A 439 11.28 24.53 29.97
CA ILE A 439 10.36 24.49 28.82
C ILE A 439 10.57 25.73 27.94
N TYR A 440 10.55 26.92 28.54
CA TYR A 440 10.80 28.17 27.81
C TYR A 440 12.17 28.16 27.10
N ARG A 441 13.23 27.75 27.79
CA ARG A 441 14.58 27.67 27.19
C ARG A 441 14.66 26.69 26.02
N GLN A 442 13.92 25.59 26.07
CA GLN A 442 13.85 24.65 24.94
C GLN A 442 13.12 25.26 23.76
N ILE A 443 11.99 25.94 23.99
CA ILE A 443 11.27 26.67 22.95
C ILE A 443 12.16 27.77 22.35
N ASP A 444 12.93 28.46 23.18
CA ASP A 444 13.84 29.53 22.76
C ASP A 444 14.95 29.04 21.82
N GLN A 445 15.42 27.80 22.02
CA GLN A 445 16.46 27.17 21.19
C GLN A 445 15.96 26.69 19.82
N ILE A 446 14.65 26.65 19.59
CA ILE A 446 14.09 26.28 18.28
C ILE A 446 14.43 27.37 17.27
N ASN A 447 15.15 27.00 16.21
CA ASN A 447 15.46 27.89 15.11
C ASN A 447 14.18 28.14 14.27
N PRO A 448 13.74 29.41 14.09
CA PRO A 448 12.55 29.72 13.30
C PRO A 448 12.59 29.18 11.86
N HIS A 449 13.79 29.02 11.27
CA HIS A 449 13.94 28.46 9.93
C HIS A 449 13.69 26.95 9.87
N ASP A 450 13.84 26.25 10.99
CA ASP A 450 13.65 24.80 11.12
C ASP A 450 12.24 24.44 11.61
N ASP A 451 11.35 25.44 11.78
CA ASP A 451 9.99 25.29 12.29
C ASP A 451 8.93 25.87 11.31
N PRO A 452 8.65 25.15 10.20
CA PRO A 452 7.75 25.64 9.14
C PRO A 452 6.29 25.81 9.59
N GLU A 453 5.93 25.23 10.74
CA GLU A 453 4.57 25.27 11.30
C GLU A 453 4.40 26.37 12.37
N GLU A 454 5.43 27.21 12.59
CA GLU A 454 5.43 28.27 13.61
C GLU A 454 5.07 27.76 15.02
N ARG A 455 5.41 26.51 15.33
CA ARG A 455 5.16 25.86 16.63
C ARG A 455 5.78 26.62 17.78
N GLN A 456 6.95 27.24 17.58
CA GLN A 456 7.61 28.11 18.54
C GLN A 456 6.72 29.30 18.91
N TYR A 457 6.22 30.06 17.92
CA TYR A 457 5.38 31.23 18.16
C TYR A 457 4.04 30.86 18.82
N ARG A 458 3.43 29.75 18.37
CA ARG A 458 2.22 29.19 18.96
C ARG A 458 2.44 28.82 20.42
N ALA A 459 3.52 28.10 20.72
CA ALA A 459 3.85 27.68 22.07
C ALA A 459 4.13 28.88 22.98
N LEU A 460 4.93 29.86 22.55
CA LEU A 460 5.17 31.09 23.33
C LEU A 460 3.86 31.84 23.61
N SER A 461 3.00 31.98 22.60
CA SER A 461 1.71 32.67 22.75
C SER A 461 0.80 31.98 23.75
N LYS A 462 0.73 30.64 23.71
CA LYS A 462 -0.04 29.83 24.65
C LYS A 462 0.56 29.86 26.06
N LEU A 463 1.88 29.80 26.17
CA LEU A 463 2.57 29.93 27.45
C LEU A 463 2.32 31.32 28.08
N SER A 464 2.35 32.38 27.27
CA SER A 464 2.00 33.73 27.71
C SER A 464 0.54 33.86 28.16
N ALA A 465 -0.40 33.21 27.49
CA ALA A 465 -1.80 33.17 27.91
C ALA A 465 -1.96 32.41 29.23
N PHE A 466 -1.33 31.24 29.35
CA PHE A 466 -1.36 30.43 30.56
C PHE A 466 -0.78 31.18 31.77
N MET A 467 0.33 31.92 31.59
CA MET A 467 0.92 32.74 32.65
C MET A 467 0.03 33.91 33.11
N GLN A 468 -0.95 34.34 32.30
CA GLN A 468 -1.94 35.34 32.73
C GLN A 468 -2.93 34.78 33.76
N GLU A 469 -3.15 33.47 33.73
CA GLU A 469 -4.01 32.75 34.66
C GLU A 469 -3.20 32.22 35.86
N TYR A 470 -1.96 31.78 35.61
CA TYR A 470 -1.07 31.16 36.59
C TYR A 470 0.27 31.90 36.66
N TYR A 471 0.37 32.90 37.54
CA TYR A 471 1.56 33.75 37.65
C TYR A 471 2.77 32.96 38.18
N VAL A 472 3.76 32.73 37.32
CA VAL A 472 5.08 32.21 37.70
C VAL A 472 6.11 33.32 37.55
N LYS A 473 6.52 33.90 38.69
CA LYS A 473 7.39 35.08 38.77
C LYS A 473 8.63 34.97 37.88
N GLU A 474 9.30 33.83 37.94
CA GLU A 474 10.57 33.59 37.25
C GLU A 474 10.40 33.58 35.73
N LEU A 475 9.27 33.08 35.20
CA LEU A 475 9.04 32.93 33.77
C LEU A 475 8.41 34.17 33.12
N VAL A 476 7.49 34.84 33.83
CA VAL A 476 6.76 36.01 33.30
C VAL A 476 7.71 37.13 32.86
N GLY A 477 8.81 37.31 33.58
CA GLY A 477 9.85 38.29 33.22
C GLY A 477 10.54 37.99 31.88
N PHE A 478 10.85 36.71 31.60
CA PHE A 478 11.45 36.30 30.32
C PHE A 478 10.47 36.48 29.16
N LEU A 479 9.22 36.03 29.33
CA LEU A 479 8.19 36.16 28.29
C LEU A 479 7.88 37.63 27.98
N ALA A 480 7.82 38.51 28.98
CA ALA A 480 7.59 39.94 28.76
C ALA A 480 8.71 40.62 27.92
N GLN A 481 9.92 40.06 27.93
CA GLN A 481 11.06 40.53 27.14
C GLN A 481 11.15 39.89 25.76
N ASP A 482 10.51 38.75 25.54
CA ASP A 482 10.58 38.00 24.30
C ASP A 482 9.94 38.77 23.13
N GLU A 483 10.76 39.18 22.16
CA GLU A 483 10.31 39.97 21.01
C GLU A 483 9.47 39.19 20.00
N ARG A 484 9.46 37.86 20.08
CA ARG A 484 8.61 36.99 19.25
C ARG A 484 7.14 37.06 19.65
N LEU A 485 6.85 37.43 20.90
CA LEU A 485 5.49 37.65 21.35
C LEU A 485 4.91 38.96 20.84
N LEU A 486 3.60 38.98 20.59
CA LEU A 486 2.90 40.19 20.22
C LEU A 486 3.04 41.23 21.34
N LEU A 487 3.19 42.50 20.94
CA LEU A 487 3.34 43.60 21.89
C LEU A 487 2.20 43.63 22.92
N ASP A 488 0.96 43.40 22.48
CA ASP A 488 -0.20 43.37 23.37
C ASP A 488 -0.11 42.24 24.42
N GLN A 489 0.47 41.09 24.09
CA GLN A 489 0.70 39.99 25.05
C GLN A 489 1.76 40.38 26.08
N ARG A 490 2.88 40.97 25.63
CA ARG A 490 3.96 41.46 26.52
C ARG A 490 3.46 42.52 27.50
N LEU A 491 2.60 43.43 27.02
CA LEU A 491 1.97 44.46 27.86
C LEU A 491 1.02 43.88 28.92
N ARG A 492 0.28 42.80 28.60
CA ARG A 492 -0.55 42.09 29.58
C ARG A 492 0.29 41.44 30.67
N LEU A 493 1.41 40.81 30.30
CA LEU A 493 2.36 40.24 31.26
C LEU A 493 2.96 41.33 32.16
N LEU A 494 3.34 42.49 31.61
CA LEU A 494 3.82 43.63 32.42
C LEU A 494 2.79 44.13 33.43
N LYS A 495 1.52 44.24 33.03
CA LYS A 495 0.42 44.59 33.96
C LYS A 495 0.29 43.57 35.09
N LEU A 496 0.51 42.29 34.79
CA LEU A 496 0.49 41.22 35.79
C LEU A 496 1.69 41.31 36.75
N ILE A 497 2.88 41.62 36.25
CA ILE A 497 4.08 41.88 37.08
C ILE A 497 3.81 43.05 38.05
N ASP A 498 3.25 44.16 37.54
CA ASP A 498 2.90 45.31 38.39
C ASP A 498 1.86 44.94 39.45
N ALA A 499 0.81 44.20 39.06
CA ALA A 499 -0.24 43.76 39.98
C ALA A 499 0.28 42.86 41.11
N ASN A 500 1.38 42.13 40.86
CA ASN A 500 2.06 41.29 41.85
C ASN A 500 3.19 42.02 42.60
N GLY A 501 3.39 43.32 42.36
CA GLY A 501 4.34 44.16 43.11
C GLY A 501 5.82 43.92 42.78
N ASP A 502 6.15 43.23 41.68
CA ASP A 502 7.54 43.00 41.27
C ASP A 502 8.09 44.20 40.47
N HIS A 503 8.26 45.31 41.15
CA HIS A 503 8.71 46.56 40.57
C HIS A 503 10.15 46.49 40.03
N VAL A 504 10.98 45.55 40.52
CA VAL A 504 12.35 45.35 40.05
C VAL A 504 12.34 44.81 38.62
N GLU A 505 11.60 43.73 38.36
CA GLU A 505 11.54 43.15 37.02
C GLU A 505 10.74 44.05 36.08
N ALA A 506 9.63 44.65 36.55
CA ALA A 506 8.85 45.60 35.75
C ALA A 506 9.69 46.80 35.25
N LYS A 507 10.52 47.38 36.13
CA LYS A 507 11.48 48.44 35.78
C LYS A 507 12.42 47.97 34.67
N LYS A 508 13.11 46.85 34.87
CA LYS A 508 14.10 46.29 33.94
C LYS A 508 13.51 46.04 32.55
N ILE A 509 12.32 45.46 32.48
CA ILE A 509 11.64 45.20 31.20
C ILE A 509 11.31 46.52 30.49
N ARG A 510 10.78 47.51 31.21
CA ARG A 510 10.41 48.82 30.65
C ARG A 510 11.61 49.64 30.20
N GLU A 511 12.75 49.57 30.91
CA GLU A 511 14.01 50.18 30.49
C GLU A 511 14.44 49.69 29.10
N ASN A 512 14.19 48.42 28.76
CA ASN A 512 14.47 47.87 27.43
C ASN A 512 13.35 48.15 26.42
N MET A 513 12.08 48.06 26.84
CA MET A 513 10.92 48.16 25.95
C MET A 513 10.67 49.58 25.43
N VAL A 514 10.87 50.62 26.26
CA VAL A 514 10.64 52.02 25.86
C VAL A 514 11.54 52.44 24.68
N PRO A 515 12.88 52.28 24.74
CA PRO A 515 13.74 52.57 23.60
C PRO A 515 13.38 51.75 22.35
N PHE A 516 13.06 50.45 22.52
CA PHE A 516 12.66 49.58 21.43
C PHE A 516 11.41 50.10 20.70
N LEU A 517 10.38 50.52 21.44
CA LEU A 517 9.16 51.07 20.87
C LEU A 517 9.40 52.39 20.13
N LEU A 518 10.19 53.29 20.71
CA LEU A 518 10.57 54.56 20.07
C LEU A 518 11.35 54.33 18.76
N ASN A 519 12.20 53.30 18.72
CA ASN A 519 12.98 52.97 17.53
C ASN A 519 12.12 52.45 16.37
N LYS A 520 10.90 51.92 16.61
CA LYS A 520 9.98 51.50 15.54
C LYS A 520 9.44 52.66 14.72
N GLN A 521 9.50 53.88 15.25
CA GLN A 521 9.09 55.10 14.57
C GLN A 521 7.62 55.17 14.11
N GLN A 522 6.72 54.50 14.83
CA GLN A 522 5.31 54.41 14.48
C GLN A 522 4.45 55.11 15.54
N ASN A 523 3.43 55.87 15.12
CA ASN A 523 2.54 56.60 16.04
C ASN A 523 1.94 55.72 17.14
N ARG A 524 1.54 54.47 16.81
CA ARG A 524 1.03 53.51 17.80
C ARG A 524 2.11 53.09 18.80
N SER A 525 3.35 52.89 18.36
CA SER A 525 4.47 52.56 19.24
C SER A 525 4.86 53.73 20.13
N ASP A 526 4.78 54.97 19.61
CA ASP A 526 5.06 56.19 20.38
C ASP A 526 4.02 56.42 21.51
N ASP A 527 2.73 56.19 21.24
CA ASP A 527 1.67 56.26 22.28
C ASP A 527 1.87 55.20 23.38
N ILE A 528 2.22 53.96 23.01
CA ILE A 528 2.54 52.91 23.99
C ILE A 528 3.83 53.24 24.76
N ALA A 529 4.87 53.73 24.08
CA ALA A 529 6.13 54.11 24.73
C ALA A 529 5.91 55.21 25.78
N ALA A 530 5.03 56.19 25.49
CA ALA A 530 4.67 57.23 26.43
C ALA A 530 3.97 56.67 27.68
N GLU A 531 2.98 55.78 27.50
CA GLU A 531 2.31 55.09 28.62
C GLU A 531 3.32 54.33 29.49
N GLN A 532 4.19 53.53 28.86
CA GLN A 532 5.15 52.69 29.56
C GLN A 532 6.27 53.50 30.23
N LEU A 533 6.63 54.67 29.70
CA LEU A 533 7.58 55.58 30.33
C LEU A 533 7.03 56.19 31.63
N VAL A 534 5.74 56.54 31.65
CA VAL A 534 5.08 57.04 32.86
C VAL A 534 5.07 55.94 33.94
N LEU A 535 4.73 54.71 33.58
CA LEU A 535 4.75 53.57 34.50
C LEU A 535 6.17 53.23 34.98
N LEU A 536 7.18 53.35 34.12
CA LEU A 536 8.59 53.17 34.50
C LEU A 536 8.99 54.16 35.60
N ARG A 537 8.60 55.44 35.47
CA ARG A 537 8.87 56.45 36.51
C ARG A 537 8.28 56.06 37.86
N GLU A 538 7.08 55.50 37.88
CA GLU A 538 6.48 54.98 39.10
C GLU A 538 7.23 53.77 39.67
N ASN A 539 7.77 52.88 38.83
CA ASN A 539 8.61 51.78 39.31
C ASN A 539 9.90 52.30 39.98
N TYR A 540 10.53 53.36 39.45
CA TYR A 540 11.68 53.99 40.11
C TYR A 540 11.32 54.56 41.49
N LYS A 541 10.17 55.21 41.60
CA LYS A 541 9.67 55.74 42.89
C LYS A 541 9.37 54.61 43.87
N ALA A 542 8.68 53.55 43.42
CA ALA A 542 8.32 52.40 44.24
C ALA A 542 9.57 51.67 44.81
N LEU A 543 10.68 51.70 44.08
CA LEU A 543 11.97 51.14 44.50
C LEU A 543 12.84 52.10 45.32
N ASN A 544 12.34 53.30 45.66
CA ASN A 544 13.09 54.36 46.35
C ASN A 544 14.40 54.76 45.65
N LEU A 545 14.44 54.67 44.32
CA LEU A 545 15.60 55.10 43.54
C LEU A 545 15.62 56.62 43.42
N PRO A 546 16.81 57.26 43.44
CA PRO A 546 16.90 58.71 43.32
C PRO A 546 16.45 59.17 41.94
N GLN A 547 15.87 60.37 41.86
CA GLN A 547 15.43 60.98 40.60
C GLN A 547 16.57 61.04 39.55
N SER A 548 17.81 61.24 40.00
CA SER A 548 19.00 61.24 39.14
C SER A 548 19.20 59.92 38.38
N ALA A 549 18.77 58.78 38.92
CA ALA A 549 18.85 57.49 38.23
C ALA A 549 17.83 57.39 37.09
N PHE A 550 16.64 57.98 37.25
CA PHE A 550 15.65 58.08 36.17
C PHE A 550 16.09 59.10 35.11
N ASP A 551 16.68 60.23 35.52
CA ASP A 551 17.21 61.24 34.62
C ASP A 551 18.36 60.70 33.76
N LEU A 552 19.18 59.81 34.31
CA LEU A 552 20.22 59.09 33.57
C LEU A 552 19.61 58.19 32.47
N PHE A 553 18.55 57.45 32.78
CA PHE A 553 17.80 56.68 31.79
C PHE A 553 17.19 57.59 30.71
N MET A 554 16.53 58.67 31.10
CA MET A 554 15.96 59.64 30.15
C MET A 554 17.02 60.22 29.20
N SER A 555 18.21 60.50 29.72
CA SER A 555 19.34 61.01 28.92
C SER A 555 19.79 59.99 27.87
N SER A 556 19.71 58.69 28.17
CA SER A 556 20.11 57.62 27.25
C SER A 556 19.17 57.46 26.04
N ILE A 557 17.91 57.87 26.16
CA ILE A 557 16.90 57.79 25.08
C ILE A 557 16.56 59.16 24.47
N ASN A 558 17.22 60.24 24.89
CA ASN A 558 16.88 61.61 24.49
C ASN A 558 16.93 61.81 22.96
N ASN A 559 17.93 61.22 22.29
CA ASN A 559 18.04 61.24 20.83
C ASN A 559 16.84 60.59 20.11
N LEU A 560 16.21 59.57 20.70
CA LEU A 560 15.01 58.92 20.16
C LEU A 560 13.76 59.77 20.36
N ILE A 561 13.72 60.59 21.42
CA ILE A 561 12.58 61.45 21.77
C ILE A 561 12.59 62.76 20.99
N VAL A 562 13.76 63.41 20.82
CA VAL A 562 13.87 64.75 20.20
C VAL A 562 13.32 64.79 18.77
N VAL A 563 13.36 63.67 18.06
CA VAL A 563 12.81 63.54 16.70
C VAL A 563 11.28 63.36 16.67
N ARG A 564 10.60 63.40 17.83
CA ARG A 564 9.18 63.08 18.00
C ARG A 564 8.38 64.29 18.50
N ASN A 565 7.88 65.09 17.56
CA ASN A 565 7.16 66.35 17.86
C ASN A 565 5.96 66.19 18.83
N ASN A 566 5.33 65.02 18.88
CA ASN A 566 4.12 64.77 19.68
C ASN A 566 4.37 63.96 20.96
N PHE A 567 5.59 63.46 21.22
CA PHE A 567 5.82 62.52 22.32
C PHE A 567 5.62 63.16 23.70
N ALA A 568 6.04 64.41 23.89
CA ALA A 568 5.83 65.14 25.15
C ALA A 568 4.33 65.25 25.51
N SER A 569 3.49 65.58 24.52
CA SER A 569 2.03 65.67 24.74
C SER A 569 1.40 64.31 25.09
N LEU A 570 1.93 63.21 24.54
CA LEU A 570 1.48 61.86 24.89
C LEU A 570 1.86 61.49 26.32
N VAL A 571 3.07 61.85 26.77
CA VAL A 571 3.50 61.63 28.15
C VAL A 571 2.61 62.40 29.14
N ASP A 572 2.31 63.68 28.84
CA ASP A 572 1.41 64.50 29.67
C ASP A 572 0.01 63.88 29.78
N LYS A 573 -0.55 63.40 28.65
CA LYS A 573 -1.84 62.68 28.61
C LYS A 573 -1.86 61.49 29.58
N TYR A 574 -0.81 60.67 29.59
CA TYR A 574 -0.75 59.48 30.45
C TYR A 574 -0.46 59.81 31.92
N GLN A 575 0.31 60.87 32.22
CA GLN A 575 0.50 61.36 33.59
C GLN A 575 -0.81 61.83 34.22
N VAL A 576 -1.61 62.61 33.47
CA VAL A 576 -2.93 63.07 33.92
C VAL A 576 -3.87 61.88 34.13
N SER A 577 -3.89 60.91 33.21
CA SER A 577 -4.72 59.71 33.34
C SER A 577 -4.33 58.84 34.54
N LEU A 578 -3.05 58.78 34.91
CA LEU A 578 -2.58 58.02 36.05
C LEU A 578 -2.94 58.70 37.38
N ALA A 579 -2.86 60.03 37.45
CA ALA A 579 -3.24 60.80 38.64
C ALA A 579 -4.75 60.79 38.94
N GLN A 580 -5.58 60.39 37.96
CA GLN A 580 -7.04 60.27 38.08
C GLN A 580 -7.51 58.87 38.51
N LYS A 581 -6.61 57.87 38.50
CA LYS A 581 -6.86 56.50 38.96
C LYS A 581 -6.31 56.34 40.36
#